data_AF-A0A5R9BV59-F1
#
_entry.id   AF-A0A5R9BV59-F1
#
_cell.length_a   1.000
_cell.length_b   1.000
_cell.length_c   1.000
_cell.angle_alpha   90.00
_cell.angle_beta   90.00
_cell.angle_gamma   90.00
#
_symmetry.space_group_name_H-M   'P 1'
#
loop_
_entity.id
_entity.type
_entity.pdbx_description
1 polymer ?
#
loop_
_entity_poly.entity_id
_entity_poly.type
_entity_poly.pdbx_seq_one_letter_code
_entity_poly.pdbx_strand_id
1 'polypeptide(L)'
;MDYAIFAVFIFITLLSGVGVIKKVKKKYNPNRWLVAFCSPLLIIVPLIFIPWIPSFVWWGLIILFIWTNIYFFETTKELIESRKIRVGYKK
;
A
#
# COMPACT_ATOMS: atom_id res chain seq x y z
N MET A 1 -23.60 -1.88 -13.40
CA MET A 1 -22.37 -2.42 -14.03
C MET A 1 -21.11 -1.76 -13.49
N ASP A 2 -21.21 -0.53 -12.96
CA ASP A 2 -20.07 0.28 -12.53
C ASP A 2 -19.30 -0.28 -11.33
N TYR A 3 -19.98 -0.90 -10.38
CA TYR A 3 -19.33 -1.54 -9.22
C TYR A 3 -18.47 -2.75 -9.61
N ALA A 4 -18.86 -3.50 -10.64
CA ALA A 4 -18.08 -4.63 -11.11
C ALA A 4 -16.79 -4.16 -11.80
N ILE A 5 -16.88 -3.11 -12.61
CA ILE A 5 -15.71 -2.48 -13.25
C ILE A 5 -14.75 -1.94 -12.20
N PHE A 6 -15.28 -1.27 -11.17
CA PHE A 6 -14.50 -0.78 -10.04
C PHE A 6 -13.80 -1.91 -9.26
N ALA A 7 -14.50 -3.01 -8.99
CA ALA A 7 -13.92 -4.18 -8.31
C ALA A 7 -12.79 -4.81 -9.13
N VAL A 8 -12.98 -4.96 -10.44
CA VAL A 8 -11.94 -5.46 -11.36
C VAL A 8 -10.73 -4.52 -11.38
N PHE A 9 -10.95 -3.21 -11.39
CA PHE A 9 -9.87 -2.22 -11.34
C PHE A 9 -9.05 -2.32 -10.04
N ILE A 10 -9.72 -2.43 -8.89
CA ILE A 10 -9.04 -2.66 -7.60
C ILE A 10 -8.24 -3.96 -7.64
N PHE A 11 -8.83 -5.04 -8.16
CA PHE A 11 -8.18 -6.34 -8.22
C PHE A 11 -6.90 -6.29 -9.07
N ILE A 12 -6.93 -5.65 -10.23
CA ILE A 12 -5.76 -5.43 -11.08
C ILE A 12 -4.71 -4.56 -10.35
N THR A 13 -5.14 -3.54 -9.63
CA THR A 13 -4.25 -2.65 -8.86
C THR A 13 -3.55 -3.42 -7.73
N LEU A 14 -4.26 -4.33 -7.06
CA LEU A 14 -3.69 -5.21 -6.03
C LEU A 14 -2.62 -6.15 -6.62
N LEU A 15 -2.93 -6.81 -7.74
CA LEU A 15 -2.01 -7.74 -8.39
C LEU A 15 -0.75 -7.03 -8.91
N SER A 16 -0.91 -5.87 -9.54
CA SER A 16 0.23 -5.08 -10.05
C SER A 16 1.10 -4.53 -8.91
N GLY A 17 0.50 -4.17 -7.77
CA GLY A 17 1.19 -3.64 -6.61
C GLY A 17 2.34 -4.54 -6.14
N VAL A 18 2.12 -5.85 -6.05
CA VAL A 18 3.13 -6.82 -5.58
C VAL A 18 4.43 -6.72 -6.41
N GLY A 19 4.32 -6.69 -7.74
CA GLY A 19 5.48 -6.61 -8.62
C GLY A 19 6.22 -5.27 -8.54
N VAL A 20 5.47 -4.16 -8.47
CA VAL A 20 6.02 -2.81 -8.32
C VAL A 20 6.78 -2.68 -7.01
N ILE A 21 6.19 -3.18 -5.93
CA ILE A 21 6.74 -3.09 -4.57
C ILE A 21 8.05 -3.85 -4.42
N LYS A 22 8.16 -5.04 -5.02
CA LYS A 22 9.44 -5.77 -5.04
C LYS A 22 10.55 -4.97 -5.71
N LYS A 23 10.24 -4.26 -6.81
CA LYS A 23 11.22 -3.37 -7.49
C LYS A 23 11.57 -2.17 -6.63
N VAL A 24 10.58 -1.49 -6.06
CA VAL A 24 10.78 -0.29 -5.21
C VAL A 24 11.60 -0.63 -3.97
N LYS A 25 11.30 -1.76 -3.32
CA LYS A 25 12.03 -2.26 -2.17
C LYS A 25 13.49 -2.54 -2.48
N LYS A 26 13.78 -3.18 -3.62
CA LYS A 26 15.16 -3.44 -4.06
C LYS A 26 15.97 -2.15 -4.23
N LYS A 27 15.33 -1.04 -4.61
CA LYS A 27 15.99 0.24 -4.87
C LYS A 27 16.12 1.13 -3.63
N TYR A 28 15.07 1.24 -2.82
CA TYR A 28 15.00 2.26 -1.76
C TYR A 28 14.90 1.68 -0.35
N ASN A 29 14.50 0.41 -0.20
CA ASN A 29 14.29 -0.28 1.07
C ASN A 29 13.71 0.59 2.23
N PRO A 30 12.59 1.31 2.02
CA PRO A 30 12.06 2.20 3.03
C PRO A 30 11.61 1.44 4.29
N ASN A 31 11.73 2.09 5.46
CA ASN A 31 11.30 1.51 6.72
C ASN A 31 9.78 1.26 6.69
N ARG A 32 9.37 0.00 6.88
CA ARG A 32 7.95 -0.42 6.85
C ARG A 32 7.05 0.36 7.80
N TRP A 33 7.56 0.75 8.98
CA TRP A 33 6.78 1.47 9.98
C TRP A 33 6.52 2.91 9.56
N LEU A 34 7.49 3.53 8.89
CA LEU A 34 7.33 4.86 8.32
C LEU A 34 6.31 4.82 7.18
N VAL A 35 6.40 3.82 6.29
CA VAL A 35 5.43 3.64 5.19
C VAL A 35 4.01 3.41 5.73
N ALA A 36 3.86 2.59 6.78
CA ALA A 36 2.57 2.35 7.42
C ALA A 36 1.99 3.62 8.06
N PHE A 37 2.82 4.41 8.75
CA PHE A 37 2.41 5.67 9.36
C PHE A 37 2.05 6.74 8.33
N CYS A 38 2.81 6.82 7.23
CA CYS A 38 2.54 7.75 6.14
C CYS A 38 1.33 7.35 5.28
N SER A 39 0.96 6.07 5.26
CA SER A 39 -0.16 5.55 4.45
C SER A 39 -1.48 6.30 4.71
N PRO A 40 -2.02 6.40 5.94
CA PRO A 40 -3.24 7.17 6.20
C PRO A 40 -3.07 8.67 5.95
N LEU A 41 -1.86 9.22 6.14
CA LEU A 41 -1.57 10.63 5.87
C LEU A 41 -1.72 10.99 4.39
N LEU A 42 -1.51 10.04 3.47
CA LEU A 42 -1.76 10.24 2.04
C LEU A 42 -3.22 10.61 1.74
N ILE A 43 -4.17 10.19 2.58
CA ILE A 43 -5.60 10.49 2.39
C ILE A 43 -6.01 11.68 3.27
N ILE A 44 -5.60 11.66 4.54
CA ILE A 44 -6.00 12.65 5.54
C ILE A 44 -5.50 14.05 5.18
N VAL A 45 -4.26 14.18 4.72
CA VAL A 45 -3.68 15.49 4.38
C VAL A 45 -4.45 16.17 3.24
N PRO A 46 -4.64 15.53 2.06
CA PRO A 46 -5.45 16.13 1.01
C PRO A 46 -6.86 16.52 1.48
N LEU A 47 -7.50 15.65 2.26
CA LEU A 47 -8.87 15.86 2.73
C LEU A 47 -9.01 17.13 3.59
N ILE A 48 -8.00 17.48 4.39
CA ILE A 48 -8.03 18.63 5.29
C ILE A 48 -7.60 19.91 4.56
N PHE A 49 -6.55 19.84 3.73
CA PHE A 49 -5.90 21.04 3.18
C PHE A 49 -6.40 21.44 1.79
N ILE A 50 -7.04 20.53 1.04
CA ILE A 50 -7.45 20.77 -0.34
C ILE A 50 -8.98 20.70 -0.42
N PRO A 51 -9.68 21.86 -0.46
CA PRO A 51 -11.14 21.90 -0.45
C PRO A 51 -11.78 21.31 -1.71
N TRP A 52 -11.02 21.26 -2.81
CA TRP A 52 -11.46 20.62 -4.05
C TRP A 52 -10.32 19.85 -4.69
N ILE A 53 -10.36 18.53 -4.53
CA ILE A 53 -9.40 17.61 -5.14
C ILE A 53 -10.02 17.06 -6.42
N PRO A 54 -9.38 17.25 -7.59
CA PRO A 54 -9.85 16.65 -8.84
C PRO A 54 -9.94 15.13 -8.72
N SER A 55 -10.97 14.52 -9.32
CA SER A 55 -11.21 13.08 -9.21
C SER A 55 -10.00 12.24 -9.64
N PHE A 56 -9.24 12.68 -10.65
CA PHE A 56 -8.01 12.00 -11.08
C PHE A 56 -6.94 11.94 -9.98
N VAL A 57 -6.78 13.02 -9.20
CA VAL A 57 -5.84 13.06 -8.07
C VAL A 57 -6.31 12.10 -6.97
N TRP A 58 -7.61 12.06 -6.70
CA TRP A 58 -8.20 11.08 -5.78
C TRP A 58 -7.90 9.63 -6.17
N TRP A 59 -8.06 9.29 -7.46
CA TRP A 59 -7.69 7.96 -7.96
C TRP A 59 -6.21 7.65 -7.74
N GLY A 60 -5.32 8.61 -8.01
CA GLY A 60 -3.88 8.46 -7.75
C GLY A 60 -3.56 8.22 -6.27
N LEU A 61 -4.20 8.96 -5.36
CA LEU A 61 -4.02 8.82 -3.92
C LEU A 61 -4.51 7.45 -3.41
N ILE A 62 -5.64 6.96 -3.92
CA ILE A 62 -6.16 5.62 -3.58
C ILE A 62 -5.19 4.53 -4.05
N ILE A 63 -4.65 4.64 -5.27
CA ILE A 63 -3.66 3.68 -5.79
C ILE A 63 -2.39 3.70 -4.93
N LEU A 64 -1.89 4.90 -4.60
CA LEU A 64 -0.73 5.07 -3.71
C LEU A 64 -0.98 4.45 -2.34
N PHE A 65 -2.16 4.68 -1.76
CA PHE A 65 -2.56 4.09 -0.49
C PHE A 65 -2.61 2.57 -0.55
N ILE A 66 -3.17 2.00 -1.62
CA ILE A 66 -3.18 0.53 -1.83
C ILE A 66 -1.74 0.01 -1.88
N TRP A 67 -0.86 0.66 -2.65
CA TRP A 67 0.53 0.23 -2.78
C TRP A 67 1.34 0.37 -1.48
N THR A 68 1.15 1.43 -0.69
CA THR A 68 1.82 1.55 0.62
C THR A 68 1.39 0.45 1.59
N ASN A 69 0.11 0.05 1.55
CA ASN A 69 -0.38 -1.09 2.33
C ASN A 69 0.22 -2.41 1.86
N ILE A 70 0.21 -2.70 0.55
CA ILE A 70 0.84 -3.91 0.01
C ILE A 70 2.34 -3.93 0.38
N TYR A 71 3.03 -2.78 0.38
CA TYR A 71 4.45 -2.69 0.74
C TYR A 71 4.68 -3.15 2.17
N PHE A 72 3.83 -2.68 3.08
CA PHE A 72 3.87 -3.06 4.49
C PHE A 72 3.63 -4.57 4.68
N PHE A 73 2.63 -5.13 4.01
CA PHE A 73 2.31 -6.55 4.10
C PHE A 73 3.41 -7.43 3.51
N GLU A 74 3.91 -7.12 2.31
CA GLU A 74 4.97 -7.90 1.67
C GLU A 74 6.26 -7.86 2.49
N THR A 75 6.61 -6.69 3.04
CA THR A 75 7.78 -6.57 3.92
C THR A 75 7.61 -7.34 5.22
N THR A 76 6.40 -7.35 5.79
CA THR A 76 6.12 -8.13 7.00
C THR A 76 6.15 -9.63 6.73
N LYS A 77 5.61 -10.07 5.59
CA LYS A 77 5.69 -11.46 5.12
C LYS A 77 7.13 -11.93 4.99
N GLU A 78 7.98 -11.17 4.30
CA GLU A 78 9.39 -11.51 4.16
C GLU A 78 10.14 -11.55 5.50
N LEU A 79 9.81 -10.66 6.45
CA LEU A 79 10.43 -10.66 7.78
C LEU A 79 10.03 -11.88 8.62
N ILE A 80 8.80 -12.37 8.43
CA ILE A 80 8.32 -13.62 9.03
C ILE A 80 9.01 -14.82 8.38
N GLU A 81 9.07 -14.88 7.04
CA GLU A 81 9.70 -15.96 6.28
C GLU A 81 11.21 -16.06 6.56
N SER A 82 11.89 -14.91 6.69
CA SER A 82 13.31 -14.86 7.07
C SER A 82 13.58 -15.10 8.56
N ARG A 83 12.57 -15.48 9.35
CA ARG A 83 12.62 -15.70 10.81
C ARG A 83 13.19 -14.51 11.61
N LYS A 84 13.27 -13.32 11.02
CA LYS A 84 13.69 -12.09 11.70
C LYS A 84 12.64 -11.60 12.70
N ILE A 85 11.42 -12.14 12.62
CA ILE A 85 10.33 -11.93 13.57
C ILE A 85 9.80 -13.30 13.97
N ARG A 86 9.78 -13.60 15.27
CA ARG A 86 9.12 -14.81 15.79
C ARG A 86 7.62 -14.55 15.85
N VAL A 87 6.84 -15.30 15.07
CA VAL A 87 5.41 -15.45 15.33
C VAL A 87 5.30 -16.21 16.65
N GLY A 88 4.54 -15.70 17.62
CA GLY A 88 4.48 -16.21 19.00
C GLY A 88 3.86 -17.61 19.16
N TYR A 89 3.85 -18.45 18.12
CA TYR A 89 3.49 -19.86 18.24
C TYR A 89 4.68 -20.62 18.84
N LYS A 90 4.71 -20.73 20.17
CA LYS A 90 5.38 -21.85 20.83
C LYS A 90 4.56 -23.11 20.48
N LYS A 91 5.22 -24.08 19.85
CA LYS A 91 4.72 -25.45 19.73
C LYS A 91 4.49 -26.05 21.11
#